data_AF-A0A1Q4R276-F1
#
_entry.id   AF-A0A1Q4R276-F1
#
_cell.length_a   1.000
_cell.length_b   1.000
_cell.length_c   1.000
_cell.angle_alpha   90.00
_cell.angle_beta   90.00
_cell.angle_gamma   90.00
#
_symmetry.space_group_name_H-M   'P 1'
#
loop_
_entity.id
_entity.type
_entity.pdbx_description
1 polymer ?
#
loop_
_entity_poly.entity_id
_entity_poly.type
_entity_poly.pdbx_seq_one_letter_code
_entity_poly.pdbx_strand_id
1 'polypeptide(L)' 'MVKFNKLEKKGIDKGVRRALLNQIRHGLDIKFPKDATILFTEIQRVASLHALQTVEASIYNAKTPAALRSIYQNYL' A
#
# COMPACT_ATOMS: atom_id res chain seq x y z
N MET A 1 14.50 -8.02 -29.16
CA MET A 1 14.11 -8.89 -28.03
C MET A 1 13.91 -8.17 -26.67
N VAL A 2 14.10 -6.84 -26.57
CA VAL A 2 14.13 -6.12 -25.27
C VAL A 2 12.75 -5.64 -24.76
N LYS A 3 11.73 -5.55 -25.64
CA LYS A 3 10.40 -5.00 -25.28
C LYS A 3 9.53 -5.97 -24.45
N PHE A 4 9.72 -7.28 -24.59
CA PHE A 4 8.92 -8.29 -23.88
C PHE A 4 9.18 -8.29 -22.37
N ASN A 5 10.46 -8.35 -21.95
CA ASN A 5 10.82 -8.30 -20.52
C ASN A 5 10.30 -7.05 -19.79
N LYS A 6 10.21 -5.90 -20.47
CA LYS A 6 9.71 -4.65 -19.85
C LYS A 6 8.19 -4.68 -19.66
N LEU A 7 7.45 -5.32 -20.56
CA LEU A 7 6.00 -5.48 -20.45
C LEU A 7 5.65 -6.52 -19.38
N GLU A 8 6.38 -7.63 -19.32
CA GLU A 8 6.23 -8.64 -18.28
C GLU A 8 6.54 -8.06 -16.90
N LYS A 9 7.65 -7.31 -16.75
CA LYS A 9 7.98 -6.64 -15.49
C LYS A 9 6.89 -5.64 -15.06
N LYS A 10 6.37 -4.82 -15.98
CA LYS A 10 5.24 -3.92 -15.69
C LYS A 10 3.97 -4.68 -15.29
N GLY A 11 3.70 -5.82 -15.92
CA GLY A 11 2.58 -6.69 -15.57
C GLY A 11 2.71 -7.27 -14.17
N ILE A 12 3.89 -7.78 -13.84
CA ILE A 12 4.24 -8.30 -12.52
C ILE A 12 4.11 -7.19 -11.47
N ASP A 13 4.70 -6.01 -11.70
CA ASP A 13 4.65 -4.88 -10.77
C ASP A 13 3.19 -4.44 -10.49
N LYS A 14 2.34 -4.43 -11.52
CA LYS A 14 0.92 -4.10 -11.37
C LYS A 14 0.16 -5.16 -10.57
N GLY A 15 0.46 -6.44 -10.81
CA GLY A 15 -0.12 -7.56 -10.06
C GLY A 15 0.25 -7.51 -8.58
N VAL A 16 1.56 -7.37 -8.30
CA VAL A 16 2.10 -7.24 -6.94
C VAL A 16 1.49 -6.03 -6.23
N ARG A 17 1.40 -4.88 -6.90
CA ARG A 17 0.79 -3.68 -6.33
C ARG A 17 -0.67 -3.91 -5.93
N ARG A 18 -1.45 -4.57 -6.79
CA ARG A 18 -2.85 -4.86 -6.51
C ARG A 18 -3.01 -5.80 -5.33
N ALA A 19 -2.21 -6.88 -5.27
CA ALA A 19 -2.22 -7.82 -4.15
C ALA A 19 -1.90 -7.10 -2.83
N LEU A 20 -0.86 -6.28 -2.83
CA LEU A 20 -0.42 -5.53 -1.66
C LEU A 20 -1.47 -4.50 -1.20
N LEU A 21 -2.11 -3.78 -2.13
CA LEU A 21 -3.22 -2.90 -1.80
C LEU A 21 -4.41 -3.65 -1.21
N ASN A 22 -4.73 -4.85 -1.68
CA ASN A 22 -5.79 -5.66 -1.08
C ASN A 22 -5.45 -6.09 0.35
N GLN A 23 -4.20 -6.48 0.61
CA GLN A 23 -3.72 -6.82 1.96
C GLN A 23 -3.80 -5.60 2.88
N ILE A 24 -3.32 -4.45 2.43
CA ILE A 24 -3.42 -3.18 3.15
C ILE A 24 -4.88 -2.87 3.47
N ARG A 25 -5.79 -2.97 2.49
CA ARG A 25 -7.21 -2.70 2.70
C ARG A 25 -7.77 -3.59 3.80
N HIS A 26 -7.48 -4.88 3.74
CA HIS A 26 -7.95 -5.84 4.74
C HIS A 26 -7.38 -5.54 6.13
N GLY A 27 -6.08 -5.24 6.22
CA GLY A 27 -5.43 -4.86 7.47
C GLY A 27 -6.04 -3.59 8.08
N LEU A 28 -6.36 -2.59 7.25
CA LEU A 28 -7.04 -1.37 7.68
C LEU A 28 -8.46 -1.63 8.18
N ASP A 29 -9.23 -2.47 7.48
CA ASP A 29 -10.60 -2.82 7.88
C ASP A 29 -10.63 -3.50 9.26
N ILE A 30 -9.60 -4.28 9.59
CA ILE A 30 -9.45 -4.92 10.91
C ILE A 30 -8.96 -3.91 11.98
N LYS A 31 -7.91 -3.16 11.67
CA LYS A 31 -7.17 -2.34 12.64
C LYS A 31 -7.86 -1.00 12.94
N PHE A 32 -8.41 -0.37 11.90
CA PHE A 32 -8.98 0.97 11.94
C PHE A 32 -10.29 1.04 11.14
N PRO A 33 -11.33 0.25 11.49
CA PRO A 33 -12.54 0.09 10.67
C PRO A 33 -13.24 1.41 10.32
N LYS A 34 -13.22 2.39 11.24
CA LYS A 34 -13.85 3.71 11.04
C LYS A 34 -13.09 4.60 10.05
N ASP A 35 -11.77 4.45 9.97
CA ASP A 35 -10.88 5.28 9.14
C ASP A 35 -10.39 4.55 7.88
N ALA A 36 -10.67 3.25 7.77
CA ALA A 36 -10.10 2.36 6.76
C ALA A 36 -10.28 2.88 5.33
N THR A 37 -11.45 3.43 5.00
CA THR A 37 -11.75 3.97 3.67
C THR A 37 -10.93 5.22 3.35
N ILE A 38 -10.80 6.14 4.30
CA ILE A 38 -10.04 7.37 4.09
C ILE A 38 -8.55 7.04 3.99
N LEU A 39 -8.01 6.27 4.95
CA LEU A 39 -6.61 5.83 4.94
C LEU A 39 -6.26 5.08 3.66
N PHE A 40 -7.12 4.16 3.22
CA PHE A 40 -6.87 3.40 2.00
C PHE A 40 -6.84 4.30 0.76
N THR A 41 -7.73 5.29 0.67
CA THR A 41 -7.76 6.25 -0.45
C THR A 41 -6.48 7.08 -0.51
N GLU A 42 -5.93 7.45 0.65
CA GLU A 42 -4.64 8.14 0.74
C GLU A 42 -3.49 7.20 0.30
N ILE A 43 -3.42 5.99 0.86
CA ILE A 43 -2.36 5.01 0.57
C ILE A 43 -2.35 4.58 -0.89
N GLN A 44 -3.51 4.50 -1.56
CA GLN A 44 -3.61 4.17 -2.98
C GLN A 44 -2.84 5.15 -3.89
N ARG A 45 -2.53 6.37 -3.41
CA ARG A 45 -1.75 7.37 -4.15
C ARG A 45 -0.25 7.09 -4.10
N VAL A 46 0.22 6.29 -3.14
CA VAL A 46 1.63 5.90 -3.02
C VAL A 46 2.02 5.06 -4.23
N ALA A 47 2.99 5.56 -5.01
CA ALA A 47 3.43 4.92 -6.24
C ALA A 47 4.43 3.78 -6.00
N SER A 48 5.28 3.93 -4.97
CA SER A 48 6.36 2.99 -4.67
C SER A 48 5.83 1.69 -4.06
N LEU A 49 6.17 0.56 -4.68
CA LEU A 49 5.90 -0.77 -4.12
C LEU A 49 6.58 -0.97 -2.76
N HIS A 50 7.82 -0.50 -2.64
CA HIS A 50 8.56 -0.59 -1.38
C HIS A 50 7.86 0.19 -0.27
N ALA A 51 7.39 1.40 -0.56
CA ALA A 51 6.64 2.19 0.41
C ALA A 51 5.33 1.50 0.81
N LEU A 52 4.61 0.89 -0.13
CA LEU A 52 3.41 0.11 0.19
C LEU A 52 3.73 -1.09 1.09
N GLN A 53 4.89 -1.75 0.91
CA GLN A 53 5.31 -2.85 1.79
C GLN A 53 5.60 -2.34 3.20
N THR A 54 6.26 -1.17 3.32
CA THR A 54 6.46 -0.50 4.61
C THR A 54 5.14 -0.18 5.30
N VAL A 55 4.15 0.30 4.54
CA VAL A 55 2.81 0.58 5.08
C VAL A 55 2.15 -0.69 5.58
N GLU A 56 2.14 -1.75 4.77
CA GLU A 56 1.54 -3.04 5.13
C GLU A 56 2.11 -3.58 6.45
N ALA A 57 3.44 -3.65 6.56
CA ALA A 57 4.12 -4.10 7.76
C ALA A 57 3.84 -3.21 8.99
N SER A 58 3.57 -1.92 8.76
CA SER A 58 3.32 -0.95 9.81
C SER A 58 1.90 -0.95 10.34
N ILE A 59 0.91 -1.40 9.55
CA ILE A 59 -0.51 -1.46 9.98
C ILE A 59 -0.65 -2.27 11.27
N TYR A 60 0.07 -3.39 11.37
CA TYR A 60 0.00 -4.26 12.54
C TYR A 60 0.51 -3.57 13.82
N ASN A 61 1.49 -2.67 13.71
CA ASN A 61 2.12 -2.02 14.86
C ASN A 61 1.57 -0.61 15.15
N ALA A 62 0.91 0.02 14.18
CA ALA A 62 0.34 1.34 14.35
C ALA A 62 -0.74 1.33 15.44
N LYS A 63 -0.63 2.25 16.40
CA LYS A 63 -1.60 2.39 17.50
C LYS A 63 -2.77 3.30 17.13
N THR A 64 -2.56 4.22 16.20
CA THR A 64 -3.57 5.20 15.78
C THR A 64 -3.51 5.42 14.27
N PRO A 65 -4.62 5.87 13.64
CA PRO A 65 -4.62 6.30 12.24
C PRO A 65 -3.54 7.35 11.95
N ALA A 66 -3.36 8.33 12.83
CA ALA A 66 -2.35 9.38 12.66
C ALA A 66 -0.90 8.83 12.66
N ALA A 67 -0.62 7.84 13.52
CA ALA A 67 0.68 7.17 13.52
C ALA A 67 0.92 6.34 12.25
N LEU A 68 -0.13 5.83 11.61
CA LEU A 68 0.00 5.19 10.30
C LEU A 68 0.21 6.23 9.19
N ARG A 69 -0.49 7.39 9.24
CA ARG A 69 -0.34 8.47 8.27
C ARG A 69 1.09 8.98 8.17
N SER A 70 1.76 9.17 9.31
CA SER A 70 3.15 9.67 9.32
C SER A 70 4.14 8.75 8.61
N ILE A 71 3.79 7.48 8.38
CA ILE A 71 4.63 6.50 7.69
C ILE A 71 4.56 6.73 6.18
N TYR A 72 3.36 6.89 5.63
CA TYR A 72 3.19 7.00 4.18
C TYR A 72 3.19 8.42 3.63
N GLN A 73 2.99 9.44 4.46
CA GLN A 73 3.05 10.83 4.02
C GLN A 73 4.39 11.21 3.40
N ASN A 74 5.49 10.56 3.80
CA ASN A 74 6.80 10.79 3.19
C ASN A 74 6.94 10.21 1.76
N TYR A 75 5.95 9.44 1.30
CA TYR A 75 5.97 8.75 -0.01
C TYR A 75 4.84 9.23 -0.95
N LEU A 76 4.07 10.24 -0.53
CA LEU A 76 3.08 10.94 -1.35
C LEU A 76 3.75 12.05 -2.15
#